data_AF-A0A1B0FL54-F1
#
_entry.id   AF-A0A1B0FL54-F1
#
_cell.length_a   1.000
_cell.length_b   1.000
_cell.length_c   1.000
_cell.angle_alpha   90.00
_cell.angle_beta   90.00
_cell.angle_gamma   90.00
#
_symmetry.space_group_name_H-M   'P 1'
#
loop_
_entity.id
_entity.type
_entity.pdbx_description
1 polymer ?
#
loop_
_entity_poly.entity_id
_entity_poly.type
_entity_poly.pdbx_seq_one_letter_code
_entity_poly.pdbx_strand_id
1 'polypeptide(L)' 'MADKAEKPVGNPMKFPYTFSAKIAQFPMKHYIKNQWIWRYYFVALGVCVPIFYKISKLANSPENKKSWADQKAKEAAAHH' A
#
# COMPACT_ATOMS: atom_id res chain seq x y z
N MET A 1 12.08 37.43 -16.18
CA MET A 1 12.69 36.69 -15.05
C MET A 1 13.00 35.28 -15.50
N ALA A 2 14.30 35.03 -15.70
CA ALA A 2 14.99 33.74 -15.81
C ALA A 2 14.34 32.65 -16.69
N ASP A 3 14.83 32.61 -17.93
CA ASP A 3 15.18 31.40 -18.68
C ASP A 3 15.29 30.13 -17.81
N LYS A 4 14.30 29.23 -17.92
CA LYS A 4 14.49 27.83 -17.55
C LYS A 4 14.79 27.09 -18.84
N ALA A 5 16.07 27.04 -19.20
CA ALA A 5 16.57 26.10 -20.19
C ALA A 5 16.06 24.68 -19.87
N GLU A 6 15.06 24.24 -20.63
CA GLU A 6 14.59 22.86 -20.59
C GLU A 6 15.72 21.97 -21.09
N LYS A 7 16.28 21.17 -20.18
CA LYS A 7 17.35 20.22 -20.49
C LYS A 7 16.88 19.32 -21.64
N PRO A 8 17.72 19.07 -22.66
CA PRO A 8 17.33 18.26 -23.80
C PRO A 8 16.87 16.89 -23.32
N VAL A 9 15.69 16.49 -23.79
CA VAL A 9 15.17 15.12 -23.62
C VAL A 9 16.28 14.19 -24.10
N GLY A 10 16.82 13.39 -23.19
CA GLY A 10 17.97 12.53 -23.45
C GLY A 10 17.77 11.69 -24.72
N ASN A 11 18.86 11.46 -25.46
CA ASN A 11 18.83 10.81 -26.76
C ASN A 11 17.98 9.52 -26.71
N PRO A 12 17.03 9.30 -27.63
CA PRO A 12 16.15 8.14 -27.57
C PRO A 12 16.98 6.84 -27.58
N MET A 13 16.59 5.89 -26.75
CA MET A 13 17.26 4.59 -26.68
C MET A 13 17.16 3.87 -28.03
N LYS A 14 18.24 3.24 -28.51
CA LYS A 14 18.32 2.57 -29.83
C LYS A 14 17.25 1.50 -30.06
N PHE A 15 16.78 0.85 -28.99
CA PHE A 15 15.77 -0.22 -29.06
C PHE A 15 14.54 0.10 -28.17
N PRO A 16 13.69 1.06 -28.58
CA PRO A 16 12.59 1.61 -27.76
C PRO A 16 11.41 0.64 -27.54
N TYR A 17 11.45 -0.54 -28.16
CA TYR A 17 10.41 -1.57 -28.06
C TYR A 17 10.70 -2.62 -26.98
N THR A 18 11.90 -2.61 -26.42
CA THR A 18 12.25 -3.49 -25.30
C THR A 18 11.53 -3.04 -24.03
N PHE A 19 11.21 -3.98 -23.15
CA PHE A 19 10.48 -3.70 -21.92
C PHE A 19 11.23 -2.70 -21.01
N SER A 20 12.56 -2.84 -20.92
CA SER A 20 13.44 -1.91 -20.21
C SER A 20 13.42 -0.51 -20.80
N ALA A 21 13.39 -0.38 -22.13
CA ALA A 21 13.31 0.92 -22.79
C ALA A 21 11.98 1.63 -22.50
N LYS A 22 10.87 0.88 -22.49
CA LYS A 22 9.54 1.43 -22.14
C LYS A 22 9.51 1.97 -20.72
N ILE A 23 10.13 1.29 -19.76
CA ILE A 23 10.22 1.76 -18.37
C ILE A 23 11.09 3.02 -18.26
N ALA A 24 12.24 3.05 -18.95
CA ALA A 24 13.15 4.20 -18.92
C ALA A 24 12.54 5.46 -19.56
N GLN A 25 11.71 5.27 -20.59
CA GLN A 25 11.00 6.36 -21.27
C GLN A 25 9.72 6.79 -20.54
N PHE A 26 9.17 5.94 -19.68
CA PHE A 26 7.96 6.27 -18.95
C PHE A 26 8.25 7.39 -17.92
N PRO A 27 7.43 8.46 -17.87
CA PRO A 27 7.70 9.62 -17.02
C PRO A 27 7.33 9.34 -15.55
N MET A 28 8.02 8.38 -14.91
CA MET A 28 7.78 7.96 -13.52
C MET A 28 7.78 9.15 -12.55
N LYS A 29 8.70 10.11 -12.74
CA LYS A 29 8.80 11.31 -11.90
C LYS A 29 7.56 12.19 -11.96
N HIS A 30 6.88 12.26 -13.11
CA HIS A 30 5.66 13.05 -13.28
C HIS A 30 4.51 12.40 -12.49
N TYR A 31 4.31 11.10 -12.67
CA TYR A 31 3.24 10.37 -11.99
C TYR A 31 3.43 10.34 -10.47
N ILE A 32 4.64 10.08 -9.96
CA ILE A 32 4.90 10.06 -8.51
C ILE A 32 4.64 11.43 -7.87
N LYS A 33 5.01 12.53 -8.54
CA LYS A 33 4.82 13.89 -7.99
C LYS A 33 3.38 14.39 -8.07
N ASN A 34 2.68 14.06 -9.15
CA ASN A 34 1.34 14.60 -9.41
C ASN A 34 0.22 13.72 -8.85
N GLN A 35 0.51 12.48 -8.48
CA GLN A 35 -0.49 11.64 -7.83
C GLN A 35 -0.72 12.05 -6.38
N TRP A 36 -1.95 12.49 -6.13
CA TRP A 36 -2.48 12.74 -4.79
C TRP A 36 -2.40 11.52 -3.85
N ILE A 37 -2.39 10.31 -4.42
CA ILE A 37 -2.44 9.06 -3.67
C ILE A 37 -1.28 8.94 -2.68
N TRP A 38 -0.06 9.36 -3.05
CA TRP A 38 1.10 9.27 -2.17
C TRP A 38 0.95 10.17 -0.94
N ARG A 39 0.24 11.30 -1.04
CA ARG A 39 -0.02 12.18 0.11
C ARG A 39 -0.99 11.54 1.08
N TYR A 40 -2.09 10.99 0.58
CA TYR A 40 -3.13 10.43 1.42
C TYR A 40 -2.85 8.99 1.88
N TYR A 41 -2.04 8.23 1.14
CA TYR A 41 -1.73 6.84 1.48
C TYR A 41 -0.94 6.74 2.79
N PHE A 42 0.09 7.57 2.98
CA PHE A 42 0.85 7.58 4.24
C PHE A 42 0.04 8.11 5.41
N VAL A 43 -0.82 9.11 5.18
CA VAL A 43 -1.74 9.62 6.21
C VAL A 43 -2.75 8.55 6.60
N ALA A 44 -3.38 7.90 5.62
CA ALA A 44 -4.33 6.82 5.84
C ALA A 44 -3.68 5.64 6.57
N LEU A 45 -2.46 5.26 6.17
CA LEU A 45 -1.70 4.21 6.85
C LEU A 45 -1.40 4.58 8.30
N GLY A 46 -0.97 5.82 8.55
CA GLY A 46 -0.73 6.33 9.90
C GLY A 46 -1.99 6.34 10.78
N VAL A 47 -3.16 6.65 10.23
CA VAL A 47 -4.45 6.63 10.94
C VAL A 47 -4.98 5.21 11.14
N CYS A 48 -4.80 4.34 10.15
CA CYS A 48 -5.24 2.94 10.23
C CYS A 48 -4.46 2.15 11.29
N VAL A 49 -3.15 2.35 11.42
CA VAL A 49 -2.31 1.60 12.37
C VAL A 49 -2.87 1.59 13.81
N PRO A 50 -3.18 2.72 14.47
CA PRO A 50 -3.74 2.72 15.82
C PRO A 50 -5.15 2.13 15.88
N ILE A 51 -5.97 2.33 14.84
CA ILE A 51 -7.32 1.76 14.76
C ILE A 51 -7.25 0.23 14.73
N PHE A 52 -6.44 -0.34 13.84
CA PHE A 52 -6.24 -1.77 13.75
C PHE A 52 -5.56 -2.35 14.99
N TYR A 53 -4.65 -1.61 15.62
CA TYR A 53 -4.06 -2.03 16.89
C TYR A 53 -5.13 -2.15 18.00
N LYS A 54 -6.04 -1.19 18.12
CA LYS A 54 -7.14 -1.24 19.09
C LYS A 54 -8.09 -2.41 18.80
N ILE A 55 -8.47 -2.61 17.54
CA ILE A 55 -9.31 -3.73 17.12
C ILE A 55 -8.63 -5.06 17.45
N SER A 56 -7.35 -5.20 17.11
CA SER A 56 -6.56 -6.41 17.39
C SER A 56 -6.47 -6.69 18.89
N LYS A 57 -6.27 -5.65 19.72
CA LYS A 57 -6.24 -5.80 21.17
C LYS A 57 -7.59 -6.23 21.76
N LEU A 58 -8.69 -5.70 21.24
CA LEU A 58 -10.05 -6.08 21.65
C LEU A 58 -10.39 -7.51 21.22
N ALA A 59 -10.09 -7.87 19.98
CA ALA A 59 -10.27 -9.22 19.47
C ALA A 59 -9.47 -10.26 20.27
N ASN A 60 -8.26 -9.91 20.71
CA ASN A 60 -7.39 -10.76 21.51
C ASN A 60 -7.58 -10.66 23.03
N SER A 61 -8.64 -9.99 23.49
CA SER A 61 -8.97 -9.92 24.92
C SER A 61 -9.17 -11.33 25.49
N PRO A 62 -8.81 -11.57 26.77
CA PRO A 62 -8.90 -12.89 27.38
C PRO A 62 -10.34 -13.41 27.43
N GLU A 63 -11.33 -12.53 27.51
CA GLU A 63 -12.76 -12.87 27.47
C GLU A 63 -13.16 -13.37 26.08
N ASN A 64 -12.83 -12.64 25.01
CA ASN A 64 -13.13 -13.08 23.64
C ASN A 64 -12.42 -14.39 23.29
N LYS A 65 -11.19 -14.59 23.74
CA LYS A 65 -10.46 -15.85 23.53
C LYS A 65 -11.18 -17.04 24.19
N LYS A 66 -11.70 -16.86 25.41
CA LYS A 66 -12.47 -17.90 26.11
C LYS A 66 -13.78 -18.19 25.38
N SER A 67 -14.56 -17.17 25.05
CA SER A 67 -15.81 -17.35 24.31
C SER A 67 -15.61 -17.96 22.92
N TRP A 68 -14.49 -17.67 22.26
CA TRP A 68 -14.13 -18.31 20.99
C TRP A 68 -13.72 -19.77 21.17
N ALA A 69 -12.95 -20.09 22.21
CA ALA A 69 -12.59 -21.47 22.55
C ALA A 69 -13.82 -22.31 22.90
N ASP A 70 -14.78 -21.75 23.65
CA ASP A 70 -16.03 -22.40 24.01
C ASP A 70 -16.92 -22.66 22.78
N GLN A 71 -17.00 -21.70 21.86
CA GLN A 71 -17.68 -21.88 20.57
C GLN A 71 -17.01 -22.97 19.74
N LYS A 72 -15.67 -22.97 19.66
CA LYS A 72 -14.91 -23.99 18.97
C LYS A 72 -15.07 -25.38 19.56
N ALA A 73 -15.13 -25.50 20.89
CA ALA A 73 -15.37 -26.76 21.57
C ALA A 73 -16.79 -27.30 21.28
N LYS A 74 -17.80 -26.42 21.23
CA LYS A 74 -19.17 -26.78 20.85
C LYS A 74 -19.28 -27.19 19.37
N GLU A 75 -18.63 -26.46 18.47
CA GLU A 75 -18.54 -26.83 17.05
C GLU A 75 -17.87 -28.20 16.90
N ALA A 76 -16.71 -28.41 17.53
CA ALA A 76 -16.02 -29.70 17.49
C ALA A 76 -16.90 -30.84 18.01
N ALA A 77 -17.57 -30.65 19.16
CA ALA A 77 -18.47 -31.64 19.72
C ALA A 77 -19.73 -31.91 18.87
N ALA A 78 -20.20 -30.93 18.09
CA ALA A 78 -21.34 -31.09 17.17
C ALA A 78 -20.95 -31.74 15.83
N HIS A 79 -19.66 -31.73 15.48
CA HIS A 79 -19.11 -32.33 14.27
C HIS A 79 -18.48 -33.73 14.51
N HIS A 80 -18.61 -34.28 15.72
CA HIS A 80 -18.23 -35.64 16.09
C HIS A 80 -19.44 -36.55 16.24
#